data_AF-A0A0Q5F9N3-F1
#
_entry.id   AF-A0A0Q5F9N3-F1
#
_cell.length_a   1.000
_cell.length_b   1.000
_cell.length_c   1.000
_cell.angle_alpha   90.00
_cell.angle_beta   90.00
_cell.angle_gamma   90.00
#
_symmetry.space_group_name_H-M   'P 1'
#
loop_
_entity.id
_entity.type
_entity.pdbx_description
1 polymer ?
#
loop_
_entity_poly.entity_id
_entity_poly.type
_entity_poly.pdbx_seq_one_letter_code
_entity_poly.pdbx_strand_id
1 'polypeptide(L)'
;MLLLPLVLMAWASLQSGRVDDVLREAQPIGSDHAWLRVRQVLAGLACWLALAALVAGPATWLKLRLDAWRALKSRDFLYDRLFLCWRALGHWLVAYTGLLLGALALSLLYELSWGWSHFKAGGGFMLLVAVPLVAVLWAGCLLIGRLRQQWHALESPSLALLGQRIGRDKAPALWAWIEQLATASCAPVPDHVVVGIDQSFFVTSVDVALQPGGDLLCGRTLYLPLTYLSTLSQAETASIIGHELGHFSRRDTERGSEIGAQFSLMCLHLAFIRAEDADPAWIERPAIWMTQRFLHYFQLAVHHWGRAQELVADRAGSNIGGERLFCQALLRVIALDGEIQTLLAERHSNLIQALADHLSHTPLRLNKAALDHAITHPFDTHPPTALRLQQLGVTLDETLLAEATRVLTEHDRQWFRQLTRPASSTATQPVLPPISTVQEA
;
A
#
# COMPACT_ATOMS: atom_id res chain seq x y z
N MET A 1 -16.07 2.65 18.59
CA MET A 1 -17.23 2.65 17.67
C MET A 1 -18.57 2.41 18.36
N LEU A 2 -18.64 1.84 19.57
CA LEU A 2 -19.93 1.59 20.24
C LEU A 2 -20.26 2.61 21.34
N LEU A 3 -19.26 3.08 22.10
CA LEU A 3 -19.46 3.95 23.26
C LEU A 3 -20.10 5.30 22.90
N LEU A 4 -19.58 6.00 21.89
CA LEU A 4 -20.11 7.32 21.51
C LEU A 4 -21.56 7.27 21.00
N PRO A 5 -21.95 6.37 20.08
CA PRO A 5 -23.35 6.19 19.73
C PRO A 5 -24.25 5.85 20.92
N LEU A 6 -23.80 4.99 21.85
CA LEU A 6 -24.57 4.64 23.04
C LEU A 6 -24.80 5.84 23.96
N VAL A 7 -23.77 6.66 24.17
CA VAL A 7 -23.87 7.90 24.96
C VAL A 7 -24.84 8.89 24.30
N LEU A 8 -24.73 9.10 22.99
CA LEU A 8 -25.64 9.98 22.23
C LEU A 8 -27.08 9.46 22.26
N MET A 9 -27.28 8.16 22.13
CA MET A 9 -28.60 7.53 22.19
C MET A 9 -29.23 7.66 23.58
N ALA A 10 -28.46 7.38 24.64
CA ALA A 10 -28.91 7.56 26.02
C ALA A 10 -29.26 9.03 26.30
N TRP A 11 -28.42 9.96 25.83
CA TRP A 11 -28.67 11.39 25.94
C TRP A 11 -29.96 11.81 25.23
N ALA A 12 -30.11 11.45 23.95
CA ALA A 12 -31.32 11.76 23.18
C ALA A 12 -32.59 11.17 23.81
N SER A 13 -32.51 9.97 24.40
CA SER A 13 -33.62 9.36 25.15
C SER A 13 -34.00 10.17 26.38
N LEU A 14 -33.02 10.71 27.12
CA LEU A 14 -33.28 11.62 28.25
C LEU A 14 -33.91 12.94 27.77
N GLN A 15 -33.49 13.46 26.62
CA GLN A 15 -34.12 14.65 26.02
C GLN A 15 -35.59 14.39 25.70
N SER A 16 -35.91 13.24 25.10
CA SER A 16 -37.29 12.84 24.81
C SER A 16 -38.14 12.73 26.08
N GLY A 17 -37.62 12.08 27.12
CA GLY A 17 -38.31 11.95 28.41
C GLY A 17 -38.68 13.29 29.04
N ARG A 18 -37.76 14.27 29.00
CA ARG A 18 -38.04 15.64 29.49
C ARG A 18 -39.16 16.33 28.72
N VAL A 19 -39.28 16.11 27.41
CA VAL A 19 -40.39 16.68 26.62
C VAL A 19 -41.71 16.01 26.97
N ASP A 20 -41.70 14.68 27.11
CA ASP A 20 -42.91 13.91 27.43
C ASP A 20 -43.46 14.27 28.82
N ASP A 21 -42.60 14.49 29.81
CA ASP A 21 -43.01 14.93 31.15
C ASP A 21 -43.65 16.32 31.10
N VAL A 22 -43.03 17.27 30.38
CA VAL A 22 -43.59 18.63 30.20
C VAL A 22 -44.90 18.61 29.41
N LEU A 23 -45.03 17.73 28.41
CA LEU A 23 -46.27 17.56 27.64
C LEU A 23 -47.41 17.01 28.52
N ARG A 24 -47.13 16.06 29.42
CA ARG A 24 -48.14 15.53 30.36
C ARG A 24 -48.62 16.60 31.33
N GLU A 25 -47.73 17.45 31.81
CA GLU A 25 -48.08 18.57 32.70
C GLU A 25 -48.85 19.69 31.97
N ALA A 26 -48.57 19.92 30.69
CA ALA A 26 -49.16 21.00 29.89
C ALA A 26 -50.50 20.63 29.20
N GLN A 27 -50.78 19.34 28.99
CA GLN A 27 -52.02 18.83 28.39
C GLN A 27 -53.33 19.42 28.96
N PRO A 28 -53.50 19.62 30.28
CA PRO A 28 -54.72 20.23 30.82
C PRO A 28 -54.89 21.74 30.53
N ILE A 29 -53.86 22.43 30.01
CA ILE A 29 -53.80 23.91 29.97
C ILE A 29 -54.15 24.50 28.57
N GLY A 30 -54.26 23.67 27.53
CA GLY A 30 -54.82 24.09 26.23
C GLY A 30 -54.00 25.08 25.40
N SER A 31 -52.69 25.21 25.64
CA SER A 31 -51.79 26.12 24.93
C SER A 31 -51.31 25.57 23.57
N ASP A 32 -50.68 26.40 22.74
CA ASP A 32 -50.15 25.98 21.43
C ASP A 32 -48.82 25.22 21.60
N HIS A 33 -48.85 23.90 21.35
CA HIS A 33 -47.74 22.97 21.63
C HIS A 33 -46.74 22.82 20.47
N ALA A 34 -46.78 23.71 19.48
CA ALA A 34 -45.94 23.60 18.27
C ALA A 34 -44.44 23.45 18.60
N TRP A 35 -43.94 24.22 19.57
CA TRP A 35 -42.54 24.20 19.98
C TRP A 35 -42.13 22.92 20.73
N LEU A 36 -43.01 22.34 21.54
CA LEU A 36 -42.79 21.06 22.22
C LEU A 36 -42.71 19.90 21.21
N ARG A 37 -43.58 19.92 20.18
CA ARG A 37 -43.53 18.95 19.07
C ARG A 37 -42.21 19.03 18.30
N VAL A 38 -41.70 20.23 18.01
CA VAL A 38 -40.38 20.40 17.37
C VAL A 38 -39.27 19.76 18.21
N ARG A 39 -39.26 19.97 19.53
CA ARG A 39 -38.26 19.35 20.44
C ARG A 39 -38.36 17.83 20.47
N GLN A 40 -39.57 17.28 20.48
CA GLN A 40 -39.79 15.84 20.43
C GLN A 40 -39.24 15.23 19.13
N VAL A 41 -39.48 15.89 17.99
CA VAL A 41 -38.94 15.48 16.68
C VAL A 41 -37.41 15.54 16.67
N LEU A 42 -36.80 16.61 17.20
CA LEU A 42 -35.34 16.72 17.29
C LEU A 42 -34.71 15.60 18.12
N ALA A 43 -35.25 15.33 19.31
CA ALA A 43 -34.77 14.26 20.18
C ALA A 43 -34.98 12.86 19.56
N GLY A 44 -36.13 12.63 18.93
CA GLY A 44 -36.43 11.38 18.22
C GLY A 44 -35.47 11.13 17.06
N LEU A 45 -35.24 12.14 16.20
CA LEU A 45 -34.29 12.05 15.10
C LEU A 45 -32.85 11.85 15.59
N ALA A 46 -32.42 12.55 16.65
CA ALA A 46 -31.11 12.35 17.26
C ALA A 46 -30.91 10.91 17.74
N CYS A 47 -31.94 10.32 18.38
CA CYS A 47 -31.92 8.93 18.82
C CYS A 47 -31.81 7.96 17.64
N TRP A 48 -32.59 8.16 16.57
CA TRP A 48 -32.52 7.32 15.35
C TRP A 48 -31.16 7.41 14.66
N LEU A 49 -30.55 8.59 14.56
CA LEU A 49 -29.21 8.75 13.99
C LEU A 49 -28.14 8.07 14.85
N ALA A 50 -28.23 8.17 16.18
CA ALA A 50 -27.33 7.48 17.10
C ALA A 50 -27.47 5.95 17.00
N LEU A 51 -28.70 5.44 16.90
CA LEU A 51 -28.97 4.01 16.68
C LEU A 51 -28.43 3.53 15.34
N ALA A 52 -28.62 4.30 14.26
CA ALA A 52 -28.06 4.00 12.95
C ALA A 52 -26.52 3.93 12.99
N ALA A 53 -25.86 4.87 13.68
CA ALA A 53 -24.41 4.84 13.88
C ALA A 53 -23.97 3.61 14.70
N LEU A 54 -24.72 3.25 15.74
CA LEU A 54 -24.46 2.08 16.59
C LEU A 54 -24.48 0.78 15.78
N VAL A 55 -25.43 0.63 14.85
CA VAL A 55 -25.53 -0.55 13.97
C VAL A 55 -24.52 -0.51 12.82
N ALA A 56 -24.25 0.67 12.26
CA ALA A 56 -23.35 0.83 11.12
C ALA A 56 -21.91 0.39 11.42
N GLY A 57 -21.42 0.62 12.65
CA GLY A 57 -20.07 0.20 13.06
C GLY A 57 -19.84 -1.32 12.95
N PRO A 58 -20.58 -2.15 13.71
CA PRO A 58 -20.52 -3.61 13.61
C PRO A 58 -20.83 -4.15 12.22
N ALA A 59 -21.82 -3.58 11.52
CA ALA A 59 -22.17 -4.01 10.17
C ALA A 59 -21.02 -3.80 9.18
N THR A 60 -20.33 -2.66 9.26
CA THR A 60 -19.14 -2.36 8.43
C THR A 60 -18.01 -3.34 8.74
N TRP A 61 -17.75 -3.62 10.02
CA TRP A 61 -16.73 -4.58 10.43
C TRP A 61 -17.04 -6.01 9.97
N LEU A 62 -18.28 -6.46 10.11
CA LEU A 62 -18.70 -7.79 9.66
C LEU A 62 -18.60 -7.92 8.14
N LYS A 63 -19.08 -6.92 7.40
CA LYS A 63 -18.97 -6.86 5.94
C LYS A 63 -17.51 -6.95 5.49
N LEU A 64 -16.62 -6.18 6.12
CA LEU A 64 -15.20 -6.18 5.84
C LEU A 64 -14.60 -7.58 6.00
N ARG A 65 -14.92 -8.29 7.10
CA ARG A 65 -14.44 -9.67 7.32
C ARG A 65 -14.96 -10.65 6.29
N LEU A 66 -16.23 -10.53 5.89
CA LEU A 66 -16.83 -11.38 4.86
C LEU A 66 -16.17 -11.12 3.49
N ASP A 67 -15.98 -9.87 3.12
CA ASP A 67 -15.35 -9.50 1.84
C ASP A 67 -13.88 -9.94 1.81
N ALA A 68 -13.13 -9.80 2.91
CA ALA A 68 -11.77 -10.33 3.01
C ALA A 68 -11.70 -11.86 2.93
N TRP A 69 -12.63 -12.58 3.57
CA TRP A 69 -12.72 -14.04 3.46
C TRP A 69 -13.03 -14.48 2.02
N ARG A 70 -13.93 -13.77 1.31
CA ARG A 70 -14.21 -14.01 -0.11
C ARG A 70 -12.99 -13.78 -0.97
N ALA A 71 -12.23 -12.71 -0.72
CA ALA A 71 -10.98 -12.42 -1.41
C ALA A 71 -9.93 -13.52 -1.21
N LEU A 72 -9.87 -14.11 -0.01
CA LEU A 72 -8.98 -15.25 0.25
C LEU A 72 -9.41 -16.51 -0.49
N LYS A 73 -10.72 -16.73 -0.69
CA LYS A 73 -11.27 -17.91 -1.38
C LYS A 73 -11.31 -17.78 -2.89
N SER A 74 -11.40 -16.57 -3.43
CA SER A 74 -11.54 -16.31 -4.86
C SER A 74 -10.60 -15.19 -5.30
N ARG A 75 -9.67 -15.55 -6.19
CA ARG A 75 -8.77 -14.62 -6.87
C ARG A 75 -9.55 -13.58 -7.66
N ASP A 76 -10.58 -13.99 -8.39
CA ASP A 76 -11.39 -13.08 -9.22
C ASP A 76 -12.11 -12.05 -8.34
N PHE A 77 -12.64 -12.46 -7.18
CA PHE A 77 -13.21 -11.53 -6.22
C PHE A 77 -12.17 -10.51 -5.74
N LEU A 78 -10.95 -10.93 -5.40
CA LEU A 78 -9.89 -10.02 -4.98
C LEU A 78 -9.60 -8.99 -6.09
N TYR A 79 -9.39 -9.45 -7.33
CA TYR A 79 -9.00 -8.59 -8.44
C TYR A 79 -10.12 -7.64 -8.91
N ASP A 80 -11.38 -8.06 -8.81
CA ASP A 80 -12.52 -7.24 -9.23
C ASP A 80 -13.02 -6.31 -8.11
N ARG A 81 -12.86 -6.69 -6.83
CA ARG A 81 -13.54 -6.04 -5.71
C ARG A 81 -12.63 -5.35 -4.70
N LEU A 82 -11.31 -5.58 -4.67
CA LEU A 82 -10.42 -4.95 -3.68
C LEU A 82 -10.63 -3.42 -3.61
N PHE A 83 -10.51 -2.75 -4.75
CA PHE A 83 -10.65 -1.30 -4.84
C PHE A 83 -12.08 -0.82 -4.55
N LEU A 84 -13.10 -1.59 -4.99
CA LEU A 84 -14.49 -1.28 -4.67
C LEU A 84 -14.79 -1.39 -3.17
N CYS A 85 -14.26 -2.43 -2.51
CA CYS A 85 -14.38 -2.62 -1.07
C CYS A 85 -13.65 -1.51 -0.30
N TRP A 86 -12.49 -1.07 -0.79
CA TRP A 86 -11.79 0.09 -0.25
C TRP A 86 -12.63 1.37 -0.38
N ARG A 87 -13.07 1.74 -1.58
CA ARG A 87 -13.90 2.93 -1.79
C ARG A 87 -15.19 2.90 -0.96
N ALA A 88 -15.84 1.74 -0.87
CA ALA A 88 -16.99 1.55 -0.02
C ALA A 88 -16.65 1.83 1.45
N LEU A 89 -15.51 1.35 1.96
CA LEU A 89 -15.07 1.62 3.33
C LEU A 89 -14.95 3.13 3.60
N GLY A 90 -14.33 3.89 2.69
CA GLY A 90 -14.23 5.35 2.81
C GLY A 90 -15.59 6.03 2.93
N HIS A 91 -16.52 5.67 2.05
CA HIS A 91 -17.90 6.17 2.10
C HIS A 91 -18.61 5.79 3.40
N TRP A 92 -18.45 4.56 3.88
CA TRP A 92 -19.04 4.10 5.14
C TRP A 92 -18.47 4.85 6.35
N LEU A 93 -17.16 5.13 6.37
CA LEU A 93 -16.52 5.91 7.44
C LEU A 93 -17.01 7.36 7.45
N VAL A 94 -17.12 8.00 6.29
CA VAL A 94 -17.69 9.35 6.16
C VAL A 94 -19.15 9.37 6.59
N ALA A 95 -19.95 8.39 6.16
CA ALA A 95 -21.35 8.28 6.54
C ALA A 95 -21.52 8.05 8.06
N TYR A 96 -20.73 7.15 8.64
CA TYR A 96 -20.72 6.89 10.08
C TYR A 96 -20.39 8.15 10.89
N THR A 97 -19.36 8.91 10.50
CA THR A 97 -19.02 10.18 11.14
C THR A 97 -20.14 11.22 10.96
N GLY A 98 -20.76 11.27 9.78
CA GLY A 98 -21.91 12.12 9.51
C GLY A 98 -23.13 11.81 10.40
N LEU A 99 -23.43 10.53 10.64
CA LEU A 99 -24.51 10.11 11.55
C LEU A 99 -24.25 10.59 12.98
N LEU A 100 -23.00 10.45 13.46
CA LEU A 100 -22.61 10.91 14.80
C LEU A 100 -22.74 12.43 14.95
N LEU A 101 -22.24 13.19 13.98
CA LEU A 101 -22.33 14.65 14.00
C LEU A 101 -23.77 15.14 13.85
N GLY A 102 -24.57 14.47 13.01
CA GLY A 102 -25.99 14.75 12.89
C GLY A 102 -26.73 14.54 14.22
N ALA A 103 -26.48 13.41 14.89
CA ALA A 103 -27.07 13.13 16.21
C ALA A 103 -26.64 14.19 17.24
N LEU A 104 -25.37 14.58 17.26
CA LEU A 104 -24.85 15.61 18.16
C LEU A 104 -25.45 17.00 17.85
N ALA A 105 -25.57 17.37 16.58
CA ALA A 105 -26.12 18.65 16.14
C ALA A 105 -27.61 18.78 16.50
N LEU A 106 -28.40 17.72 16.29
CA LEU A 106 -29.81 17.70 16.69
C LEU A 106 -29.94 17.77 18.22
N SER A 107 -29.08 17.06 18.95
CA SER A 107 -29.04 17.13 20.42
C SER A 107 -28.68 18.54 20.91
N LEU A 108 -27.78 19.24 20.23
CA LEU A 108 -27.42 20.63 20.52
C LEU A 108 -28.57 21.60 20.24
N LEU A 109 -29.22 21.46 19.09
CA LEU A 109 -30.37 22.28 18.71
C LEU A 109 -31.50 22.13 19.73
N TYR A 110 -31.70 20.92 20.24
CA TYR A 110 -32.60 20.67 21.35
C TYR A 110 -32.21 21.47 22.60
N GLU A 111 -30.95 21.39 23.06
CA GLU A 111 -30.52 22.09 24.29
C GLU A 111 -30.55 23.62 24.14
N LEU A 112 -30.18 24.14 22.97
CA LEU A 112 -30.29 25.57 22.65
C LEU A 112 -31.75 26.03 22.68
N SER A 113 -32.64 25.24 22.07
CA SER A 113 -34.07 25.46 22.12
C SER A 113 -34.57 25.48 23.57
N TRP A 114 -34.15 24.52 24.41
CA TRP A 114 -34.50 24.43 25.83
C TRP A 114 -33.99 25.62 26.65
N GLY A 115 -32.72 25.98 26.49
CA GLY A 115 -32.08 27.10 27.18
C GLY A 115 -32.73 28.44 26.85
N TRP A 116 -33.12 28.66 25.59
CA TRP A 116 -33.80 29.87 25.15
C TRP A 116 -35.15 30.06 25.84
N SER A 117 -35.97 29.01 25.97
CA SER A 117 -37.27 29.13 26.65
C SER A 117 -37.16 29.37 28.16
N HIS A 118 -36.06 28.93 28.78
CA HIS A 118 -35.81 29.07 30.22
C HIS A 118 -34.78 30.16 30.53
N PHE A 119 -34.54 31.10 29.61
CA PHE A 119 -33.50 32.11 29.74
C PHE A 119 -33.66 32.96 31.01
N LYS A 120 -34.90 33.35 31.35
CA LYS A 120 -35.21 34.13 32.56
C LYS A 120 -35.04 33.35 33.88
N ALA A 121 -34.96 32.02 33.82
CA ALA A 121 -34.82 31.14 34.98
C ALA A 121 -33.37 30.64 35.18
N GLY A 122 -32.37 31.29 34.56
CA GLY A 122 -30.97 30.89 34.63
C GLY A 122 -30.46 30.09 33.42
N GLY A 123 -31.22 30.06 32.32
CA GLY A 123 -30.84 29.37 31.07
C GLY A 123 -29.57 29.88 30.39
N GLY A 124 -28.96 30.98 30.86
CA GLY A 124 -27.66 31.47 30.38
C GLY A 124 -26.52 30.45 30.52
N PHE A 125 -26.60 29.51 31.47
CA PHE A 125 -25.65 28.40 31.58
C PHE A 125 -25.64 27.48 30.34
N MET A 126 -26.76 27.35 29.62
CA MET A 126 -26.83 26.56 28.40
C MET A 126 -26.00 27.17 27.26
N LEU A 127 -25.81 28.49 27.23
CA LEU A 127 -24.92 29.14 26.25
C LEU A 127 -23.44 28.76 26.51
N LEU A 128 -23.03 28.63 27.78
CA LEU A 128 -21.68 28.17 28.14
C LEU A 128 -21.42 26.71 27.72
N VAL A 129 -22.44 25.85 27.73
CA VAL A 129 -22.34 24.45 27.26
C VAL A 129 -22.44 24.35 25.74
N ALA A 130 -23.18 25.25 25.09
CA ALA A 130 -23.35 25.24 23.64
C ALA A 130 -22.08 25.61 22.87
N VAL A 131 -21.30 26.59 23.36
CA VAL A 131 -20.05 27.04 22.72
C VAL A 131 -19.05 25.89 22.48
N PRO A 132 -18.67 25.07 23.48
CA PRO A 132 -17.77 23.94 23.25
C PRO A 132 -18.39 22.87 22.35
N LEU A 133 -19.71 22.68 22.38
CA LEU A 133 -20.38 21.71 21.49
C LEU A 133 -20.37 22.17 20.02
N VAL A 134 -20.54 23.47 19.76
CA VAL A 134 -20.37 24.05 18.41
C VAL A 134 -18.94 23.87 17.92
N ALA A 135 -17.95 24.06 18.79
CA ALA A 135 -16.54 23.81 18.45
C ALA A 135 -16.30 22.33 18.09
N VAL A 136 -16.90 21.38 18.83
CA VAL A 136 -16.86 19.95 18.51
C VAL A 136 -17.52 19.63 17.16
N LEU A 137 -18.67 20.23 16.87
CA LEU A 137 -19.34 20.06 15.57
C LEU A 137 -18.50 20.62 14.42
N TRP A 138 -17.91 21.80 14.61
CA TRP A 138 -17.00 22.41 13.64
C TRP A 138 -15.79 21.52 13.38
N ALA A 139 -15.12 21.05 14.43
CA ALA A 139 -14.02 20.10 14.34
C ALA A 139 -14.44 18.80 13.63
N GLY A 140 -15.64 18.31 13.89
CA GLY A 140 -16.21 17.15 13.19
C GLY A 140 -16.43 17.38 11.70
N CYS A 141 -16.92 18.56 11.30
CA CYS A 141 -17.07 18.92 9.89
C CYS A 141 -15.71 19.01 9.18
N LEU A 142 -14.71 19.60 9.85
CA LEU A 142 -13.33 19.61 9.34
C LEU A 142 -12.78 18.19 9.19
N LEU A 143 -13.07 17.29 10.13
CA LEU A 143 -12.71 15.88 10.04
C LEU A 143 -13.35 15.19 8.83
N ILE A 144 -14.63 15.42 8.55
CA ILE A 144 -15.26 14.88 7.34
C ILE A 144 -14.55 15.38 6.08
N GLY A 145 -14.18 16.67 6.05
CA GLY A 145 -13.40 17.26 4.96
C GLY A 145 -12.05 16.55 4.79
N ARG A 146 -11.31 16.39 5.89
CA ARG A 146 -10.01 15.70 5.94
C ARG A 146 -10.12 14.24 5.48
N LEU A 147 -11.08 13.48 6.00
CA LEU A 147 -11.30 12.08 5.61
C LEU A 147 -11.62 11.95 4.11
N ARG A 148 -12.45 12.85 3.57
CA ARG A 148 -12.76 12.87 2.13
C ARG A 148 -11.53 13.20 1.30
N GLN A 149 -10.72 14.17 1.72
CA GLN A 149 -9.48 14.54 1.02
C GLN A 149 -8.46 13.40 1.03
N GLN A 150 -8.22 12.78 2.19
CA GLN A 150 -7.33 11.62 2.33
C GLN A 150 -7.80 10.46 1.45
N TRP A 151 -9.11 10.18 1.42
CA TRP A 151 -9.64 9.11 0.58
C TRP A 151 -9.60 9.40 -0.91
N HIS A 152 -9.78 10.67 -1.32
CA HIS A 152 -9.70 11.07 -2.72
C HIS A 152 -8.26 11.05 -3.25
N ALA A 153 -7.26 11.36 -2.41
CA ALA A 153 -5.85 11.23 -2.77
C ALA A 153 -5.45 9.79 -3.14
N LEU A 154 -6.23 8.80 -2.69
CA LEU A 154 -6.05 7.38 -2.99
C LEU A 154 -6.80 6.89 -4.23
N GLU A 155 -7.63 7.71 -4.88
CA GLU A 155 -8.35 7.30 -6.09
C GLU A 155 -7.45 7.26 -7.33
N SER A 156 -6.31 7.96 -7.29
CA SER A 156 -5.27 7.94 -8.32
C SER A 156 -3.88 7.81 -7.68
N PRO A 157 -3.57 6.66 -7.05
CA PRO A 157 -2.31 6.52 -6.34
C PRO A 157 -1.19 6.35 -7.38
N SER A 158 -0.32 7.34 -7.49
CA SER A 158 0.94 7.22 -8.23
C SER A 158 2.06 6.78 -7.28
N LEU A 159 2.87 5.81 -7.69
CA LEU A 159 4.08 5.46 -6.96
C LEU A 159 5.11 6.58 -7.13
N ALA A 160 5.44 7.28 -6.04
CA ALA A 160 6.56 8.21 -6.03
C ALA A 160 7.87 7.42 -6.06
N LEU A 161 8.69 7.60 -7.09
CA LEU A 161 9.88 6.80 -7.33
C LEU A 161 11.09 7.69 -7.59
N LEU A 162 12.15 7.52 -6.80
CA LEU A 162 13.41 8.19 -7.05
C LEU A 162 14.13 7.48 -8.20
N GLY A 163 14.37 8.20 -9.29
CA GLY A 163 15.09 7.60 -10.42
C GLY A 163 15.08 8.45 -11.67
N GLN A 164 15.86 8.01 -12.64
CA GLN A 164 15.99 8.63 -13.94
C GLN A 164 15.46 7.69 -15.03
N ARG A 165 14.55 8.20 -15.86
CA ARG A 165 14.11 7.49 -17.07
C ARG A 165 15.24 7.41 -18.08
N ILE A 166 15.54 6.20 -18.56
CA ILE A 166 16.52 5.96 -19.61
C ILE A 166 15.80 5.75 -20.94
N GLY A 167 15.90 6.74 -21.82
CA GLY A 167 15.34 6.67 -23.17
C GLY A 167 16.11 5.72 -24.10
N ARG A 168 15.41 5.20 -25.11
CA ARG A 168 15.96 4.32 -26.16
C ARG A 168 17.09 4.98 -26.94
N ASP A 169 17.00 6.29 -27.12
CA ASP A 169 18.00 7.16 -27.75
C ASP A 169 19.32 7.22 -26.96
N LYS A 170 19.24 7.20 -25.62
CA LYS A 170 20.41 7.36 -24.75
C LYS A 170 21.17 6.06 -24.53
N ALA A 171 20.48 4.91 -24.48
CA ALA A 171 21.09 3.61 -24.20
C ALA A 171 20.47 2.49 -25.08
N PRO A 172 20.71 2.50 -26.41
CA PRO A 172 20.09 1.53 -27.32
C PRO A 172 20.50 0.08 -27.02
N ALA A 173 21.74 -0.14 -26.57
CA ALA A 173 22.21 -1.49 -26.21
C ALA A 173 21.51 -2.04 -24.97
N LEU A 174 21.25 -1.21 -23.95
CA LEU A 174 20.45 -1.57 -22.78
C LEU A 174 19.03 -1.98 -23.19
N TRP A 175 18.39 -1.18 -24.05
CA TRP A 175 17.03 -1.48 -24.53
C TRP A 175 16.97 -2.76 -25.36
N ALA A 176 17.92 -2.97 -26.28
CA ALA A 176 18.00 -4.21 -27.04
C ALA A 176 18.19 -5.44 -26.14
N TRP A 177 19.00 -5.31 -25.09
CA TRP A 177 19.18 -6.38 -24.10
C TRP A 177 17.88 -6.68 -23.34
N ILE A 178 17.16 -5.65 -22.88
CA ILE A 178 15.86 -5.82 -22.20
C ILE A 178 14.81 -6.45 -23.14
N GLU A 179 14.79 -6.07 -24.42
CA GLU A 179 13.90 -6.67 -25.42
C GLU A 179 14.17 -8.16 -25.64
N GLN A 180 15.45 -8.56 -25.66
CA GLN A 180 15.83 -9.97 -25.74
C GLN A 180 15.33 -10.73 -24.50
N LEU A 181 15.50 -10.17 -23.30
CA LEU A 181 15.01 -10.78 -22.06
C LEU A 181 13.48 -10.87 -22.02
N ALA A 182 12.77 -9.84 -22.46
CA ALA A 182 11.31 -9.83 -22.56
C ALA A 182 10.82 -10.91 -23.54
N THR A 183 11.47 -11.04 -24.70
CA THR A 183 11.18 -12.07 -25.69
C THR A 183 11.39 -13.47 -25.11
N ALA A 184 12.53 -13.70 -24.44
CA ALA A 184 12.84 -14.98 -23.81
C ALA A 184 11.88 -15.33 -22.67
N SER A 185 11.38 -14.32 -21.94
CA SER A 185 10.42 -14.48 -20.84
C SER A 185 8.96 -14.55 -21.32
N CYS A 186 8.70 -14.49 -22.64
CA CYS A 186 7.37 -14.37 -23.22
C CYS A 186 6.53 -13.22 -22.60
N ALA A 187 7.19 -12.11 -22.30
CA ALA A 187 6.62 -10.94 -21.65
C ALA A 187 6.61 -9.73 -22.60
N PRO A 188 5.66 -8.80 -22.46
CA PRO A 188 5.71 -7.54 -23.17
C PRO A 188 6.94 -6.74 -22.75
N VAL A 189 7.52 -6.01 -23.70
CA VAL A 189 8.61 -5.07 -23.43
C VAL A 189 8.05 -3.93 -22.54
N PRO A 190 8.76 -3.52 -21.47
CA PRO A 190 8.36 -2.37 -20.67
C PRO A 190 8.29 -1.08 -21.52
N ASP A 191 7.32 -0.22 -21.23
CA ASP A 191 7.17 1.09 -21.86
C ASP A 191 8.23 2.07 -21.37
N HIS A 192 8.64 1.92 -20.10
CA HIS A 192 9.64 2.76 -19.44
C HIS A 192 10.67 1.92 -18.69
N VAL A 193 11.93 2.35 -18.77
CA VAL A 193 13.03 1.84 -17.95
C VAL A 193 13.50 2.98 -17.06
N VAL A 194 13.45 2.77 -15.75
CA VAL A 194 13.85 3.73 -14.73
C VAL A 194 15.04 3.16 -13.99
N VAL A 195 16.08 3.97 -13.82
CA VAL A 195 17.27 3.61 -13.05
C VAL A 195 17.29 4.42 -11.77
N GLY A 196 17.39 3.77 -10.61
CA GLY A 196 17.40 4.43 -9.31
C GLY A 196 18.38 3.79 -8.33
N ILE A 197 18.29 4.15 -7.04
CA ILE A 197 19.25 3.74 -6.01
C ILE A 197 18.61 3.20 -4.72
N ASP A 198 17.30 3.44 -4.52
CA ASP A 198 16.62 3.33 -3.24
C ASP A 198 15.68 2.11 -3.13
N GLN A 199 15.40 1.43 -4.25
CA GLN A 199 14.55 0.24 -4.28
C GLN A 199 15.33 -0.99 -4.78
N SER A 200 14.73 -2.19 -4.69
CA SER A 200 15.21 -3.39 -5.38
C SER A 200 14.70 -3.43 -6.84
N PHE A 201 15.01 -4.49 -7.58
CA PHE A 201 14.43 -4.71 -8.91
C PHE A 201 12.91 -4.86 -8.78
N PHE A 202 12.17 -4.24 -9.70
CA PHE A 202 10.74 -4.50 -9.83
C PHE A 202 10.17 -4.09 -11.16
N VAL A 203 8.98 -4.60 -11.43
CA VAL A 203 8.07 -4.07 -12.44
C VAL A 203 6.75 -3.58 -11.85
N THR A 204 6.15 -2.60 -12.50
CA THR A 204 4.80 -2.12 -12.15
C THR A 204 4.06 -1.61 -13.38
N SER A 205 2.74 -1.78 -13.38
CA SER A 205 1.82 -1.14 -14.33
C SER A 205 1.03 0.02 -13.71
N VAL A 206 1.25 0.30 -12.42
CA VAL A 206 0.69 1.49 -11.75
C VAL A 206 1.47 2.73 -12.18
N ASP A 207 0.77 3.85 -12.30
CA ASP A 207 1.38 5.14 -12.64
C ASP A 207 2.53 5.49 -11.68
N VAL A 208 3.66 5.93 -12.25
CA VAL A 208 4.88 6.27 -11.50
C VAL A 208 5.16 7.76 -11.63
N ALA A 209 5.26 8.46 -10.51
CA ALA A 209 5.70 9.84 -10.46
C ALA A 209 7.20 9.89 -10.11
N LEU A 210 8.04 10.22 -11.08
CA LEU A 210 9.49 10.27 -10.89
C LEU A 210 9.91 11.46 -10.04
N GLN A 211 10.83 11.24 -9.10
CA GLN A 211 11.44 12.26 -8.26
C GLN A 211 12.94 12.39 -8.60
N PRO A 212 13.51 13.62 -8.59
CA PRO A 212 12.87 14.91 -8.32
C PRO A 212 12.21 15.57 -9.56
N GLY A 213 12.28 14.93 -10.73
CA GLY A 213 11.87 15.55 -12.01
C GLY A 213 10.37 15.80 -12.19
N GLY A 214 9.51 15.09 -11.47
CA GLY A 214 8.06 15.22 -11.52
C GLY A 214 7.39 14.53 -12.72
N ASP A 215 8.14 13.82 -13.58
CA ASP A 215 7.61 13.14 -14.75
C ASP A 215 6.63 12.02 -14.34
N LEU A 216 5.42 12.03 -14.90
CA LEU A 216 4.44 10.96 -14.72
C LEU A 216 4.57 9.92 -15.83
N LEU A 217 4.87 8.69 -15.45
CA LEU A 217 4.97 7.54 -16.34
C LEU A 217 3.70 6.70 -16.23
N CYS A 218 3.00 6.53 -17.35
CA CYS A 218 1.86 5.62 -17.48
C CYS A 218 2.28 4.40 -18.29
N GLY A 219 1.80 3.21 -17.89
CA GLY A 219 2.12 1.93 -18.53
C GLY A 219 3.14 1.10 -17.76
N ARG A 220 3.79 0.15 -18.43
CA ARG A 220 4.71 -0.80 -17.82
C ARG A 220 6.06 -0.14 -17.55
N THR A 221 6.44 -0.12 -16.28
CA THR A 221 7.74 0.41 -15.85
C THR A 221 8.59 -0.72 -15.28
N LEU A 222 9.82 -0.85 -15.77
CA LEU A 222 10.88 -1.67 -15.19
C LEU A 222 11.84 -0.76 -14.43
N TYR A 223 12.01 -1.03 -13.14
CA TYR A 223 12.98 -0.33 -12.31
C TYR A 223 14.25 -1.15 -12.14
N LEU A 224 15.39 -0.50 -12.39
CA LEU A 224 16.72 -1.08 -12.34
C LEU A 224 17.56 -0.35 -11.27
N PRO A 225 17.82 -0.97 -10.12
CA PRO A 225 18.60 -0.35 -9.06
C PRO A 225 20.11 -0.40 -9.32
N LEU A 226 20.76 0.76 -9.37
CA LEU A 226 22.21 0.86 -9.56
C LEU A 226 23.01 0.15 -8.46
N THR A 227 22.48 0.11 -7.23
CA THR A 227 23.10 -0.57 -6.09
C THR A 227 23.30 -2.05 -6.38
N TYR A 228 22.26 -2.74 -6.88
CA TYR A 228 22.37 -4.13 -7.29
C TYR A 228 23.06 -4.33 -8.64
N LEU A 229 22.82 -3.45 -9.63
CA LEU A 229 23.50 -3.53 -10.93
C LEU A 229 25.02 -3.43 -10.82
N SER A 230 25.53 -2.72 -9.81
CA SER A 230 26.97 -2.60 -9.54
C SER A 230 27.55 -3.79 -8.75
N THR A 231 26.68 -4.67 -8.24
CA THR A 231 27.05 -5.76 -7.33
C THR A 231 26.62 -7.15 -7.78
N LEU A 232 26.05 -7.25 -8.98
CA LEU A 232 25.63 -8.49 -9.64
C LEU A 232 26.29 -8.60 -11.02
N SER A 233 26.58 -9.83 -11.45
CA SER A 233 26.95 -10.10 -12.84
C SER A 233 25.79 -9.83 -13.79
N GLN A 234 26.10 -9.64 -15.08
CA GLN A 234 25.08 -9.49 -16.12
C GLN A 234 24.13 -10.70 -16.17
N ALA A 235 24.62 -11.91 -15.93
CA ALA A 235 23.82 -13.14 -15.98
C ALA A 235 22.90 -13.29 -14.75
N GLU A 236 23.40 -12.93 -13.55
CA GLU A 236 22.56 -12.84 -12.34
C GLU A 236 21.45 -11.81 -12.53
N THR A 237 21.78 -10.64 -13.07
CA THR A 237 20.80 -9.58 -13.34
C THR A 237 19.80 -9.99 -14.42
N ALA A 238 20.25 -10.66 -15.48
CA ALA A 238 19.35 -11.19 -16.52
C ALA A 238 18.30 -12.14 -15.93
N SER A 239 18.70 -13.00 -15.00
CA SER A 239 17.80 -13.96 -14.33
C SER A 239 16.78 -13.25 -13.43
N ILE A 240 17.20 -12.20 -12.71
CA ILE A 240 16.30 -11.38 -11.88
C ILE A 240 15.32 -10.59 -12.77
N ILE A 241 15.81 -9.93 -13.82
CA ILE A 241 14.93 -9.23 -14.78
C ILE A 241 13.95 -10.21 -15.44
N GLY A 242 14.37 -11.44 -15.75
CA GLY A 242 13.48 -12.49 -16.25
C GLY A 242 12.35 -12.82 -15.27
N HIS A 243 12.66 -12.87 -13.98
CA HIS A 243 11.65 -13.03 -12.93
C HIS A 243 10.70 -11.82 -12.91
N GLU A 244 11.22 -10.60 -12.89
CA GLU A 244 10.40 -9.38 -12.89
C GLU A 244 9.46 -9.33 -14.11
N LEU A 245 10.00 -9.57 -15.32
CA LEU A 245 9.21 -9.63 -16.54
C LEU A 245 8.21 -10.78 -16.55
N GLY A 246 8.47 -11.85 -15.79
CA GLY A 246 7.55 -12.95 -15.53
C GLY A 246 6.19 -12.47 -14.99
N HIS A 247 6.15 -11.38 -14.22
CA HIS A 247 4.90 -10.77 -13.78
C HIS A 247 4.04 -10.25 -14.93
N PHE A 248 4.63 -9.87 -16.06
CA PHE A 248 3.90 -9.40 -17.25
C PHE A 248 3.63 -10.49 -18.30
N SER A 249 4.12 -11.71 -18.10
CA SER A 249 4.02 -12.81 -19.09
C SER A 249 2.59 -13.15 -19.50
N ARG A 250 1.61 -12.98 -18.60
CA ARG A 250 0.18 -13.24 -18.87
C ARG A 250 -0.67 -12.11 -18.31
N ARG A 251 -1.85 -11.91 -18.89
CA ARG A 251 -2.82 -10.93 -18.38
C ARG A 251 -3.19 -11.16 -16.91
N ASP A 252 -3.30 -12.42 -16.49
CA ASP A 252 -3.62 -12.78 -15.09
C ASP A 252 -2.46 -12.48 -14.13
N THR A 253 -1.20 -12.65 -14.56
CA THR A 253 -0.03 -12.33 -13.73
C THR A 253 0.16 -10.83 -13.63
N GLU A 254 -0.04 -10.11 -14.74
CA GLU A 254 0.05 -8.65 -14.79
C GLU A 254 -1.01 -8.02 -13.88
N ARG A 255 -2.26 -8.52 -13.96
CA ARG A 255 -3.35 -8.06 -13.09
C ARG A 255 -3.08 -8.33 -11.62
N GLY A 256 -2.46 -9.45 -11.27
CA GLY A 256 -2.13 -9.73 -9.88
C GLY A 256 -0.99 -8.85 -9.35
N SER A 257 0.04 -8.62 -10.17
CA SER A 257 1.11 -7.66 -9.87
C SER A 257 0.57 -6.24 -9.66
N GLU A 258 -0.33 -5.79 -10.54
CA GLU A 258 -1.02 -4.50 -10.41
C GLU A 258 -1.81 -4.39 -9.08
N ILE A 259 -2.57 -5.44 -8.73
CA ILE A 259 -3.33 -5.48 -7.48
C ILE A 259 -2.41 -5.48 -6.25
N GLY A 260 -1.30 -6.20 -6.30
CA GLY A 260 -0.28 -6.16 -5.25
C GLY A 260 0.31 -4.77 -5.10
N ALA A 261 0.63 -4.12 -6.22
CA ALA A 261 1.18 -2.77 -6.24
C ALA A 261 0.23 -1.73 -5.66
N GLN A 262 -1.04 -1.75 -6.09
CA GLN A 262 -2.09 -0.90 -5.55
C GLN A 262 -2.29 -1.14 -4.04
N PHE A 263 -2.29 -2.40 -3.61
CA PHE A 263 -2.45 -2.73 -2.18
C PHE A 263 -1.32 -2.16 -1.32
N SER A 264 -0.08 -2.24 -1.77
CA SER A 264 1.05 -1.63 -1.07
C SER A 264 0.97 -0.11 -1.01
N LEU A 265 0.48 0.56 -2.08
CA LEU A 265 0.22 2.00 -2.04
C LEU A 265 -0.83 2.37 -1.00
N MET A 266 -1.87 1.53 -0.82
CA MET A 266 -2.86 1.72 0.25
C MET A 266 -2.22 1.59 1.65
N CYS A 267 -1.31 0.63 1.83
CA CYS A 267 -0.53 0.46 3.07
C CYS A 267 0.38 1.66 3.34
N LEU A 268 1.12 2.11 2.33
CA LEU A 268 2.01 3.26 2.42
C LEU A 268 1.25 4.54 2.76
N HIS A 269 0.11 4.76 2.13
CA HIS A 269 -0.74 5.91 2.43
C HIS A 269 -1.23 5.92 3.88
N LEU A 270 -1.66 4.76 4.41
CA LEU A 270 -2.03 4.68 5.82
C LEU A 270 -0.83 4.96 6.74
N ALA A 271 0.37 4.48 6.37
CA ALA A 271 1.59 4.77 7.13
C ALA A 271 1.90 6.28 7.15
N PHE A 272 1.76 6.98 6.00
CA PHE A 272 1.91 8.43 5.93
C PHE A 272 0.91 9.18 6.81
N ILE A 273 -0.38 8.83 6.76
CA ILE A 273 -1.40 9.45 7.63
C ILE A 273 -1.01 9.30 9.11
N ARG A 274 -0.51 8.11 9.51
CA ARG A 274 -0.11 7.85 10.89
C ARG A 274 1.19 8.54 11.30
N ALA A 275 2.06 8.87 10.35
CA ALA A 275 3.32 9.55 10.60
C ALA A 275 3.13 11.07 10.74
N GLU A 276 2.24 11.67 9.96
CA GLU A 276 1.90 13.10 10.06
C GLU A 276 1.21 13.45 11.39
N ASP A 277 0.27 12.60 11.84
CA ASP A 277 -0.50 12.81 13.07
C ASP A 277 -0.08 11.81 14.16
N ALA A 278 0.98 12.14 14.92
CA ALA A 278 1.54 11.27 15.98
C ALA A 278 0.56 10.98 17.14
N ASP A 279 -0.39 11.88 17.41
CA ASP A 279 -1.54 11.64 18.30
C ASP A 279 -2.83 12.05 17.60
N PRO A 280 -3.43 11.15 16.79
CA PRO A 280 -4.65 11.45 16.08
C PRO A 280 -5.77 11.71 17.09
N ALA A 281 -6.57 12.74 16.81
CA ALA A 281 -7.67 13.11 17.70
C ALA A 281 -8.56 11.89 17.96
N TRP A 282 -9.08 11.77 19.19
CA TRP A 282 -9.83 10.58 19.63
C TRP A 282 -10.98 10.19 18.69
N ILE A 283 -11.54 11.16 17.98
CA ILE A 283 -12.63 11.02 17.01
C ILE A 283 -12.17 10.39 15.68
N GLU A 284 -10.89 10.50 15.31
CA GLU A 284 -10.31 9.92 14.09
C GLU A 284 -9.86 8.46 14.29
N ARG A 285 -9.50 8.10 15.52
CA ARG A 285 -9.01 6.76 15.90
C ARG A 285 -9.90 5.61 15.38
N PRO A 286 -11.24 5.69 15.41
CA PRO A 286 -12.08 4.63 14.87
C PRO A 286 -11.96 4.43 13.36
N ALA A 287 -11.78 5.51 12.59
CA ALA A 287 -11.59 5.43 11.15
C ALA A 287 -10.23 4.79 10.83
N ILE A 288 -9.16 5.28 11.46
CA ILE A 288 -7.81 4.71 11.34
C ILE A 288 -7.81 3.22 11.71
N TRP A 289 -8.46 2.85 12.81
CA TRP A 289 -8.58 1.46 13.25
C TRP A 289 -9.29 0.60 12.20
N MET A 290 -10.40 1.06 11.63
CA MET A 290 -11.13 0.30 10.62
C MET A 290 -10.30 0.11 9.34
N THR A 291 -9.61 1.16 8.89
CA THR A 291 -8.66 1.10 7.76
C THR A 291 -7.53 0.10 8.02
N GLN A 292 -6.95 0.11 9.23
CA GLN A 292 -5.94 -0.89 9.64
C GLN A 292 -6.49 -2.32 9.63
N ARG A 293 -7.76 -2.53 10.02
CA ARG A 293 -8.39 -3.86 9.95
C ARG A 293 -8.65 -4.29 8.52
N PHE A 294 -9.06 -3.36 7.65
CA PHE A 294 -9.21 -3.63 6.22
C PHE A 294 -7.91 -4.17 5.64
N LEU A 295 -6.81 -3.40 5.78
CA LEU A 295 -5.52 -3.78 5.23
C LEU A 295 -5.05 -5.10 5.83
N HIS A 296 -5.14 -5.28 7.15
CA HIS A 296 -4.72 -6.52 7.80
C HIS A 296 -5.43 -7.78 7.26
N TYR A 297 -6.75 -7.72 7.05
CA TYR A 297 -7.49 -8.90 6.56
C TYR A 297 -7.31 -9.13 5.07
N PHE A 298 -7.25 -8.08 4.25
CA PHE A 298 -7.01 -8.21 2.81
C PHE A 298 -5.56 -8.60 2.50
N GLN A 299 -4.60 -8.21 3.34
CA GLN A 299 -3.20 -8.60 3.23
C GLN A 299 -3.04 -10.13 3.16
N LEU A 300 -3.82 -10.89 3.93
CA LEU A 300 -3.80 -12.35 3.88
C LEU A 300 -4.17 -12.89 2.49
N ALA A 301 -5.17 -12.29 1.85
CA ALA A 301 -5.61 -12.68 0.50
C ALA A 301 -4.57 -12.26 -0.55
N VAL A 302 -4.07 -11.03 -0.49
CA VAL A 302 -3.06 -10.50 -1.42
C VAL A 302 -1.79 -11.35 -1.36
N HIS A 303 -1.25 -11.64 -0.17
CA HIS A 303 -0.07 -12.50 -0.07
C HIS A 303 -0.36 -13.96 -0.45
N HIS A 304 -1.56 -14.48 -0.18
CA HIS A 304 -1.89 -15.85 -0.57
C HIS A 304 -1.81 -16.04 -2.09
N TRP A 305 -2.43 -15.14 -2.85
CA TRP A 305 -2.42 -15.19 -4.31
C TRP A 305 -1.10 -14.69 -4.91
N GLY A 306 -0.46 -13.70 -4.29
CA GLY A 306 0.86 -13.18 -4.69
C GLY A 306 1.94 -14.25 -4.65
N ARG A 307 2.06 -15.01 -3.56
CA ARG A 307 3.03 -16.11 -3.43
C ARG A 307 2.97 -17.13 -4.57
N ALA A 308 1.79 -17.43 -5.09
CA ALA A 308 1.65 -18.35 -6.22
C ALA A 308 2.18 -17.73 -7.53
N GLN A 309 2.05 -16.42 -7.70
CA GLN A 309 2.61 -15.69 -8.84
C GLN A 309 4.12 -15.58 -8.76
N GLU A 310 4.68 -15.40 -7.56
CA GLU A 310 6.13 -15.38 -7.32
C GLU A 310 6.79 -16.69 -7.78
N LEU A 311 6.17 -17.85 -7.51
CA LEU A 311 6.69 -19.14 -7.98
C LEU A 311 6.61 -19.29 -9.52
N VAL A 312 5.68 -18.61 -10.17
CA VAL A 312 5.60 -18.56 -11.64
C VAL A 312 6.69 -17.63 -12.18
N ALA A 313 6.92 -16.49 -11.55
CA ALA A 313 7.99 -15.56 -11.88
C ALA A 313 9.37 -16.20 -11.65
N ASP A 314 9.56 -16.99 -10.61
CA ASP A 314 10.79 -17.78 -10.36
C ASP A 314 11.14 -18.67 -11.54
N ARG A 315 10.16 -19.36 -12.12
CA ARG A 315 10.36 -20.18 -13.32
C ARG A 315 10.70 -19.34 -14.54
N ALA A 316 10.12 -18.15 -14.67
CA ALA A 316 10.48 -17.23 -15.75
C ALA A 316 11.94 -16.78 -15.63
N GLY A 317 12.38 -16.42 -14.42
CA GLY A 317 13.78 -16.07 -14.14
C GLY A 317 14.75 -17.23 -14.37
N SER A 318 14.39 -18.45 -13.93
CA SER A 318 15.22 -19.64 -14.12
C SER A 318 15.36 -20.03 -15.60
N ASN A 319 14.35 -19.80 -16.44
CA ASN A 319 14.42 -20.09 -17.87
C ASN A 319 15.44 -19.23 -18.63
N ILE A 320 15.87 -18.09 -18.06
CA ILE A 320 16.87 -17.21 -18.67
C ILE A 320 18.29 -17.69 -18.39
N GLY A 321 18.61 -17.94 -17.12
CA GLY A 321 19.97 -18.22 -16.66
C GLY A 321 20.25 -19.65 -16.22
N GLY A 322 19.21 -20.48 -16.11
CA GLY A 322 19.23 -21.76 -15.41
C GLY A 322 18.81 -21.64 -13.95
N GLU A 323 18.28 -22.73 -13.38
CA GLU A 323 17.73 -22.78 -12.03
C GLU A 323 18.78 -22.43 -10.97
N ARG A 324 19.99 -23.00 -11.10
CA ARG A 324 21.08 -22.75 -10.14
C ARG A 324 21.54 -21.30 -10.15
N LEU A 325 21.69 -20.70 -11.34
CA LEU A 325 22.10 -19.30 -11.46
C LEU A 325 21.03 -18.35 -10.90
N PHE A 326 19.76 -18.63 -11.14
CA PHE A 326 18.68 -17.85 -10.54
C PHE A 326 18.69 -17.95 -9.02
N CYS A 327 18.84 -19.16 -8.45
CA CYS A 327 18.95 -19.32 -7.00
C CYS A 327 20.18 -18.62 -6.43
N GLN A 328 21.32 -18.65 -7.12
CA GLN A 328 22.52 -17.88 -6.75
C GLN A 328 22.22 -16.37 -6.73
N ALA A 329 21.61 -15.85 -7.79
CA ALA A 329 21.24 -14.43 -7.90
C ALA A 329 20.27 -14.01 -6.79
N LEU A 330 19.25 -14.83 -6.52
CA LEU A 330 18.28 -14.62 -5.44
C LEU A 330 18.97 -14.54 -4.08
N LEU A 331 19.79 -15.52 -3.74
CA LEU A 331 20.54 -15.55 -2.48
C LEU A 331 21.47 -14.35 -2.35
N ARG A 332 22.09 -13.93 -3.46
CA ARG A 332 22.95 -12.76 -3.49
C ARG A 332 22.18 -11.47 -3.25
N VAL A 333 21.00 -11.29 -3.84
CA VAL A 333 20.11 -10.14 -3.56
C VAL A 333 19.73 -10.10 -2.07
N ILE A 334 19.35 -11.24 -1.49
CA ILE A 334 19.04 -11.35 -0.05
C ILE A 334 20.23 -10.93 0.81
N ALA A 335 21.44 -11.38 0.47
CA ALA A 335 22.65 -11.01 1.21
C ALA A 335 22.98 -9.52 1.10
N LEU A 336 22.68 -8.91 -0.04
CA LEU A 336 22.97 -7.49 -0.32
C LEU A 336 21.96 -6.54 0.30
N ASP A 337 20.69 -6.94 0.48
CA ASP A 337 19.61 -6.05 0.94
C ASP A 337 19.98 -5.33 2.24
N GLY A 338 20.39 -6.07 3.28
CA GLY A 338 20.75 -5.48 4.58
C GLY A 338 21.94 -4.50 4.50
N GLU A 339 22.95 -4.81 3.68
CA GLU A 339 24.13 -3.96 3.51
C GLU A 339 23.78 -2.68 2.73
N ILE A 340 22.97 -2.80 1.68
CA ILE A 340 22.49 -1.65 0.88
C ILE A 340 21.62 -0.73 1.74
N GLN A 341 20.68 -1.28 2.52
CA GLN A 341 19.83 -0.47 3.40
C GLN A 341 20.64 0.27 4.48
N THR A 342 21.68 -0.36 5.02
CA THR A 342 22.60 0.27 5.97
C THR A 342 23.31 1.47 5.32
N LEU A 343 23.87 1.30 4.13
CA LEU A 343 24.57 2.37 3.42
C LEU A 343 23.64 3.48 2.93
N LEU A 344 22.40 3.15 2.55
CA LEU A 344 21.38 4.14 2.22
C LEU A 344 21.05 5.05 3.42
N ALA A 345 20.99 4.48 4.64
CA ALA A 345 20.75 5.24 5.85
C ALA A 345 21.91 6.20 6.21
N GLU A 346 23.14 5.86 5.83
CA GLU A 346 24.34 6.66 6.09
C GLU A 346 24.51 7.87 5.14
N ARG A 347 23.73 7.94 4.05
CA ARG A 347 23.67 9.09 3.11
C ARG A 347 25.02 9.49 2.49
N HIS A 348 25.76 8.50 1.98
CA HIS A 348 27.01 8.74 1.23
C HIS A 348 26.80 9.57 -0.03
N SER A 349 27.77 10.43 -0.39
CA SER A 349 27.73 11.25 -1.61
C SER A 349 27.86 10.42 -2.89
N ASN A 350 28.63 9.33 -2.84
CA ASN A 350 28.71 8.33 -3.91
C ASN A 350 28.44 6.93 -3.33
N LEU A 351 27.16 6.57 -3.30
CA LEU A 351 26.69 5.30 -2.75
C LEU A 351 27.33 4.08 -3.43
N ILE A 352 27.57 4.14 -4.74
CA ILE A 352 28.13 3.00 -5.49
C ILE A 352 29.58 2.75 -5.11
N GLN A 353 30.37 3.82 -4.95
CA GLN A 353 31.75 3.70 -4.46
C GLN A 353 31.77 3.20 -3.01
N ALA A 354 30.93 3.77 -2.14
CA ALA A 354 30.83 3.34 -0.75
C ALA A 354 30.44 1.86 -0.63
N LEU A 355 29.51 1.39 -1.45
CA LEU A 355 29.12 -0.02 -1.52
C LEU A 355 30.26 -0.91 -2.01
N ALA A 356 31.00 -0.49 -3.03
CA ALA A 356 32.15 -1.24 -3.53
C ALA A 356 33.27 -1.36 -2.47
N ASP A 357 33.56 -0.27 -1.75
CA ASP A 357 34.56 -0.23 -0.69
C ASP A 357 34.10 -1.09 0.50
N HIS A 358 32.85 -0.95 0.93
CA HIS A 358 32.25 -1.75 2.01
C HIS A 358 32.32 -3.25 1.73
N LEU A 359 31.90 -3.69 0.55
CA LEU A 359 31.94 -5.11 0.16
C LEU A 359 33.36 -5.65 -0.05
N SER A 360 34.36 -4.78 -0.20
CA SER A 360 35.77 -5.19 -0.28
C SER A 360 36.36 -5.48 1.11
N HIS A 361 35.79 -4.87 2.16
CA HIS A 361 36.23 -5.04 3.54
C HIS A 361 35.32 -5.97 4.36
N THR A 362 34.05 -6.11 3.95
CA THR A 362 33.03 -6.87 4.65
C THR A 362 32.51 -8.00 3.74
N PRO A 363 32.90 -9.26 3.98
CA PRO A 363 32.40 -10.37 3.18
C PRO A 363 30.90 -10.57 3.42
N LEU A 364 30.15 -10.83 2.34
CA LEU A 364 28.72 -11.12 2.42
C LEU A 364 28.47 -12.38 3.26
N ARG A 365 27.46 -12.32 4.12
CA ARG A 365 27.06 -13.44 4.98
C ARG A 365 25.58 -13.71 4.84
N LEU A 366 25.25 -14.94 4.47
CA LEU A 366 23.89 -15.46 4.53
C LEU A 366 23.70 -16.20 5.85
N ASN A 367 23.01 -15.57 6.80
CA ASN A 367 22.60 -16.25 8.04
C ASN A 367 21.21 -16.89 7.85
N LYS A 368 20.85 -17.83 8.72
CA LYS A 368 19.51 -18.46 8.69
C LYS A 368 18.38 -17.42 8.76
N ALA A 369 18.58 -16.35 9.53
CA ALA A 369 17.62 -15.26 9.65
C ALA A 369 17.39 -14.52 8.32
N ALA A 370 18.41 -14.38 7.46
CA ALA A 370 18.34 -13.76 6.13
C ALA A 370 17.64 -14.67 5.12
N LEU A 371 17.80 -15.99 5.24
CA LEU A 371 17.07 -16.97 4.41
C LEU A 371 15.58 -17.02 4.74
N ASP A 372 15.24 -16.78 6.01
CA ASP A 372 13.86 -16.64 6.49
C ASP A 372 13.30 -15.21 6.29
N HIS A 373 14.16 -14.23 6.00
CA HIS A 373 13.77 -12.86 5.70
C HIS A 373 13.30 -12.76 4.25
N ALA A 374 12.16 -12.10 4.05
CA ALA A 374 11.71 -11.70 2.73
C ALA A 374 12.43 -10.39 2.35
N ILE A 375 12.87 -10.27 1.08
CA ILE A 375 13.64 -9.11 0.58
C ILE A 375 12.76 -7.85 0.69
N THR A 376 13.34 -6.74 1.15
CA THR A 376 12.61 -5.48 1.25
C THR A 376 12.34 -4.89 -0.14
N HIS A 377 11.16 -5.13 -0.71
CA HIS A 377 10.65 -4.45 -1.90
C HIS A 377 9.23 -3.90 -1.65
N PRO A 378 8.83 -2.72 -2.19
CA PRO A 378 7.50 -2.12 -2.00
C PRO A 378 6.30 -3.06 -2.14
N PHE A 379 6.41 -4.12 -2.94
CA PHE A 379 5.33 -5.07 -3.26
C PHE A 379 5.58 -6.48 -2.74
N ASP A 380 6.49 -6.66 -1.78
CA ASP A 380 6.98 -7.96 -1.36
C ASP A 380 5.86 -8.93 -0.93
N THR A 381 5.67 -9.97 -1.75
CA THR A 381 4.82 -11.13 -1.44
C THR A 381 5.59 -12.44 -1.53
N HIS A 382 6.93 -12.39 -1.51
CA HIS A 382 7.77 -13.53 -1.80
C HIS A 382 7.55 -14.68 -0.81
N PRO A 383 7.42 -15.92 -1.29
CA PRO A 383 7.46 -17.10 -0.44
C PRO A 383 8.83 -17.23 0.24
N PRO A 384 8.92 -18.00 1.34
CA PRO A 384 10.21 -18.30 1.97
C PRO A 384 11.23 -18.83 0.95
N THR A 385 12.48 -18.36 1.05
CA THR A 385 13.56 -18.70 0.11
C THR A 385 13.72 -20.21 -0.07
N ALA A 386 13.62 -20.97 1.04
CA ALA A 386 13.68 -22.44 1.00
C ALA A 386 12.62 -23.07 0.09
N LEU A 387 11.39 -22.52 0.06
CA LEU A 387 10.32 -23.01 -0.81
C LEU A 387 10.62 -22.70 -2.29
N ARG A 388 11.16 -21.50 -2.58
CA ARG A 388 11.55 -21.10 -3.95
C ARG A 388 12.62 -22.03 -4.52
N LEU A 389 13.67 -22.30 -3.75
CA LEU A 389 14.73 -23.25 -4.11
C LEU A 389 14.18 -24.66 -4.33
N GLN A 390 13.31 -25.13 -3.43
CA GLN A 390 12.68 -26.45 -3.56
C GLN A 390 11.83 -26.58 -4.83
N GLN A 391 11.07 -25.53 -5.19
CA GLN A 391 10.23 -25.54 -6.40
C GLN A 391 11.04 -25.56 -7.70
N LEU A 392 12.27 -25.04 -7.66
CA LEU A 392 13.22 -25.10 -8.77
C LEU A 392 14.13 -26.34 -8.72
N GLY A 393 13.96 -27.22 -7.73
CA GLY A 393 14.77 -28.43 -7.59
C GLY A 393 16.23 -28.18 -7.20
N VAL A 394 16.55 -26.99 -6.68
CA VAL A 394 17.91 -26.62 -6.27
C VAL A 394 18.10 -26.85 -4.78
N THR A 395 19.11 -27.65 -4.41
CA THR A 395 19.48 -27.86 -3.02
C THR A 395 20.36 -26.71 -2.51
N LEU A 396 20.03 -26.19 -1.32
CA LEU A 396 20.90 -25.23 -0.64
C LEU A 396 22.12 -25.96 -0.07
N ASP A 397 23.24 -25.91 -0.78
CA ASP A 397 24.52 -26.49 -0.37
C ASP A 397 25.58 -25.40 -0.13
N GLU A 398 26.71 -25.79 0.46
CA GLU A 398 27.82 -24.86 0.75
C GLU A 398 28.39 -24.24 -0.53
N THR A 399 28.31 -24.97 -1.65
CA THR A 399 28.81 -24.49 -2.94
C THR A 399 27.94 -23.34 -3.48
N LEU A 400 26.61 -23.47 -3.44
CA LEU A 400 25.70 -22.41 -3.85
C LEU A 400 25.80 -21.19 -2.93
N LEU A 401 25.99 -21.39 -1.62
CA LEU A 401 26.24 -20.30 -0.69
C LEU A 401 27.54 -19.55 -1.01
N ALA A 402 28.62 -20.28 -1.31
CA ALA A 402 29.90 -19.69 -1.71
C ALA A 402 29.78 -18.94 -3.05
N GLU A 403 29.04 -19.48 -4.02
CA GLU A 403 28.73 -18.82 -5.29
C GLU A 403 27.93 -17.52 -5.08
N ALA A 404 26.90 -17.54 -4.24
CA ALA A 404 26.07 -16.36 -3.95
C ALA A 404 26.85 -15.25 -3.22
N THR A 405 27.75 -15.64 -2.32
CA THR A 405 28.57 -14.72 -1.49
C THR A 405 29.94 -14.39 -2.09
N ARG A 406 30.21 -14.83 -3.33
CA ARG A 406 31.49 -14.61 -4.01
C ARG A 406 31.89 -13.14 -4.08
N VAL A 407 33.20 -12.91 -4.18
CA VAL A 407 33.77 -11.60 -4.50
C VAL A 407 33.50 -11.26 -5.97
N LEU A 408 33.18 -10.00 -6.24
CA LEU A 408 32.89 -9.52 -7.59
C LEU A 408 34.16 -9.38 -8.42
N THR A 409 34.07 -9.83 -9.66
CA THR A 409 35.09 -9.57 -10.67
C THR A 409 34.99 -8.14 -11.18
N GLU A 410 36.03 -7.65 -11.86
CA GLU A 410 35.97 -6.33 -12.50
C GLU A 410 34.89 -6.26 -13.59
N HIS A 411 34.67 -7.37 -14.30
CA HIS A 411 33.62 -7.46 -15.31
C HIS A 411 32.22 -7.27 -14.70
N ASP A 412 31.95 -7.89 -13.53
CA ASP A 412 30.69 -7.75 -12.82
C ASP A 412 30.40 -6.30 -12.42
N ARG A 413 31.43 -5.49 -12.18
CA ARG A 413 31.27 -4.07 -11.80
C ARG A 413 31.06 -3.15 -12.99
N GLN A 414 31.42 -3.57 -14.20
CA GLN A 414 31.50 -2.69 -15.37
C GLN A 414 30.47 -2.99 -16.47
N TRP A 415 29.86 -4.18 -16.52
CA TRP A 415 28.98 -4.59 -17.62
C TRP A 415 27.83 -3.59 -17.87
N PHE A 416 27.18 -3.08 -16.82
CA PHE A 416 26.04 -2.17 -16.97
C PHE A 416 26.47 -0.81 -17.58
N ARG A 417 27.67 -0.34 -17.24
CA ARG A 417 28.25 0.86 -17.83
C ARG A 417 28.51 0.68 -19.32
N GLN A 418 28.81 -0.54 -19.78
CA GLN A 418 29.04 -0.82 -21.20
C GLN A 418 27.73 -0.74 -21.99
N LEU A 419 26.61 -1.20 -21.43
CA LEU A 419 25.28 -1.15 -22.07
C LEU A 419 24.67 0.25 -22.11
N THR A 420 25.08 1.14 -21.22
CA THR A 420 24.57 2.51 -21.12
C THR A 420 25.43 3.54 -21.87
N ARG A 421 26.52 3.11 -22.53
CA ARG A 421 27.32 4.02 -23.38
C ARG A 421 26.51 4.44 -24.62
N PRO A 422 26.50 5.74 -24.97
CA PRO A 422 25.93 6.20 -26.22
C PRO A 422 26.72 5.60 -27.40
N ALA A 423 26.05 5.38 -28.53
CA ALA A 423 26.53 4.62 -29.69
C ALA A 423 27.76 5.21 -30.43
N SER A 424 28.50 6.12 -29.84
CA SER A 424 29.71 6.73 -30.39
C SER A 424 30.97 6.23 -29.67
N SER A 425 31.32 4.96 -29.92
CA SER A 425 32.71 4.52 -30.15
C SER A 425 32.67 3.10 -30.71
N THR A 426 33.09 2.93 -31.95
CA THR A 426 33.39 1.63 -32.57
C THR A 426 34.19 0.71 -31.64
N ALA A 427 33.58 -0.35 -31.12
CA ALA A 427 34.24 -1.59 -30.73
C ALA A 427 33.20 -2.71 -30.50
N THR A 428 33.24 -3.71 -31.40
CA THR A 428 32.91 -5.13 -31.24
C THR A 428 31.66 -5.53 -30.44
N GLN A 429 30.69 -6.13 -31.15
CA GLN A 429 29.56 -6.84 -30.56
C GLN A 429 30.02 -7.87 -29.53
N PRO A 430 29.41 -7.94 -28.33
CA PRO A 430 29.65 -9.02 -27.40
C PRO A 430 29.03 -10.31 -27.94
N VAL A 431 29.88 -11.32 -28.17
CA VAL A 431 29.46 -12.69 -28.51
C VAL A 431 28.99 -13.37 -27.23
N LEU A 432 27.71 -13.71 -27.15
CA LEU A 432 27.16 -14.64 -26.15
C LEU A 432 27.49 -16.09 -26.56
N PRO A 433 27.71 -17.01 -25.61
CA PRO A 433 27.79 -18.44 -25.90
C PRO A 433 26.42 -19.00 -26.35
N PRO A 434 26.39 -20.11 -27.10
CA PRO A 434 25.16 -20.61 -27.71
C PRO A 434 24.16 -21.11 -26.68
N ILE A 435 22.89 -20.74 -26.89
CA ILE A 435 21.72 -21.24 -26.19
C ILE A 435 21.60 -22.74 -26.48
N SER A 436 21.46 -23.56 -25.42
CA SER A 436 21.20 -25.00 -25.57
C SER A 436 19.78 -25.20 -26.07
N THR A 437 19.63 -25.48 -27.37
CA THR A 437 18.39 -26.02 -27.93
C THR A 437 18.23 -27.46 -27.46
N VAL A 438 17.28 -27.70 -26.56
CA VAL A 438 16.81 -29.06 -26.27
C VAL A 438 16.12 -29.57 -27.54
N GLN A 439 16.74 -30.54 -28.19
CA GLN A 439 16.14 -31.33 -29.26
C GLN A 439 15.07 -32.22 -28.65
N GLU A 440 13.85 -32.11 -29.18
CA GLU A 440 12.77 -33.07 -28.96
C GLU A 440 13.23 -34.48 -29.35
N ALA A 441 13.02 -35.44 -28.44
CA ALA A 441 12.90 -36.87 -28.71
C ALA A 441 11.82 -37.45 -27.79
#